data_AF-A0A7U6QMY7-F1
#
_entry.id   AF-A0A7U6QMY7-F1
#
_cell.length_a   1.000
_cell.length_b   1.000
_cell.length_c   1.000
_cell.angle_alpha   90.00
_cell.angle_beta   90.00
_cell.angle_gamma   90.00
#
_symmetry.space_group_name_H-M   'P 1'
#
loop_
_entity.id
_entity.type
_entity.pdbx_description
1 polymer ?
#
loop_
_entity_poly.entity_id
_entity_poly.type
_entity_poly.pdbx_seq_one_letter_code
_entity_poly.pdbx_strand_id
1 'polypeptide(L)'
;MDQSAQMKLTAPTLSVTDFNLPSLHLLHDEIIATLKDTEIHLSEFNDDSSQAPLLSDSIDVLKQLSCIFKLISLVGAEVLNNAIVDGLQRLYDNGDNNDMALIMDLSEAIMTLERYVEFVLLTESVEPTLLLPVVNNLNAHGQKPPMTVEDFSTFGSSSVIIANPEQNFEPLSALNLDTKLPDLCLS
;
A
#
# COMPACT_ATOMS: atom_id res chain seq x y z
N MET A 1 -33.15 16.58 -43.38
CA MET A 1 -31.89 17.37 -43.30
C MET A 1 -31.76 17.81 -41.85
N ASP A 2 -31.63 16.85 -40.95
CA ASP A 2 -30.39 16.16 -40.54
C ASP A 2 -29.71 16.95 -39.41
N GLN A 3 -30.24 16.75 -38.20
CA GLN A 3 -29.66 17.23 -36.95
C GLN A 3 -28.60 16.21 -36.54
N SER A 4 -27.33 16.51 -36.83
CA SER A 4 -26.20 15.77 -36.25
C SER A 4 -26.16 16.02 -34.74
N ALA A 5 -26.80 15.11 -33.99
CA ALA A 5 -26.61 14.98 -32.56
C ALA A 5 -25.19 14.45 -32.31
N GLN A 6 -24.26 15.37 -32.10
CA GLN A 6 -22.92 15.05 -31.66
C GLN A 6 -23.02 14.55 -30.21
N MET A 7 -23.14 13.23 -30.03
CA MET A 7 -22.91 12.59 -28.73
C MET A 7 -21.48 12.90 -28.32
N LYS A 8 -21.34 13.90 -27.46
CA LYS A 8 -20.11 14.19 -26.73
C LYS A 8 -19.90 12.99 -25.81
N LEU A 9 -19.10 12.02 -26.26
CA LEU A 9 -18.60 10.93 -25.45
C LEU A 9 -17.73 11.58 -24.37
N THR A 10 -18.33 11.89 -23.23
CA THR A 10 -17.58 12.22 -22.02
C THR A 10 -16.76 10.99 -21.71
N ALA A 11 -15.44 11.11 -21.88
CA ALA A 11 -14.49 10.10 -21.46
C ALA A 11 -14.88 9.65 -20.03
N PRO A 12 -14.93 8.33 -19.76
CA PRO A 12 -15.12 7.87 -18.40
C PRO A 12 -14.00 8.48 -17.55
N THR A 13 -14.39 9.22 -16.52
CA THR A 13 -13.51 9.66 -15.45
C THR A 13 -12.77 8.43 -14.96
N LEU A 14 -11.46 8.37 -15.20
CA LEU A 14 -10.57 7.33 -14.69
C LEU A 14 -10.54 7.45 -13.16
N SER A 15 -11.53 6.86 -12.50
CA SER A 15 -11.47 6.51 -11.09
C SER A 15 -11.74 5.02 -10.99
N VAL A 16 -10.69 4.24 -11.27
CA VAL A 16 -10.62 2.84 -10.85
C VAL A 16 -9.21 2.66 -10.34
N THR A 17 -8.93 3.23 -9.17
CA THR A 17 -7.97 2.58 -8.29
C THR A 17 -8.64 1.25 -7.91
N ASP A 18 -7.99 0.10 -8.10
CA ASP A 18 -8.46 -1.22 -7.64
C ASP A 18 -8.57 -1.32 -6.09
N PHE A 19 -8.71 -0.17 -5.42
CA PHE A 19 -8.77 0.03 -3.99
C PHE A 19 -10.13 -0.43 -3.43
N ASN A 20 -10.06 -1.25 -2.39
CA ASN A 20 -11.23 -1.83 -1.74
C ASN A 20 -11.67 -0.96 -0.54
N LEU A 21 -12.43 0.11 -0.84
CA LEU A 21 -13.00 1.02 0.16
C LEU A 21 -13.91 0.34 1.20
N PRO A 22 -14.80 -0.62 0.85
CA PRO A 22 -15.57 -1.34 1.85
C PRO A 22 -14.71 -2.08 2.88
N SER A 23 -13.62 -2.72 2.45
CA SER A 23 -12.69 -3.36 3.37
C SER A 23 -11.97 -2.36 4.26
N LEU A 24 -11.60 -1.18 3.74
CA LEU A 24 -10.99 -0.13 4.58
C LEU A 24 -11.92 0.31 5.71
N HIS A 25 -13.22 0.49 5.45
CA HIS A 25 -14.20 0.80 6.50
C HIS A 25 -14.27 -0.28 7.59
N LEU A 26 -14.19 -1.56 7.21
CA LEU A 26 -14.23 -2.67 8.17
C LEU A 26 -12.96 -2.78 9.02
N LEU A 27 -11.82 -2.39 8.45
CA LEU A 27 -10.51 -2.50 9.07
C LEU A 27 -10.11 -1.24 9.85
N HIS A 28 -10.81 -0.13 9.66
CA HIS A 28 -10.47 1.18 10.18
C HIS A 28 -10.04 1.17 11.65
N ASP A 29 -10.92 0.70 12.55
CA ASP A 29 -10.66 0.76 13.99
C ASP A 29 -9.42 -0.04 14.40
N GLU A 30 -9.16 -1.18 13.74
CA GLU A 30 -7.98 -2.00 13.97
C GLU A 30 -6.70 -1.32 13.47
N ILE A 31 -6.76 -0.64 12.33
CA ILE A 31 -5.65 0.14 11.78
C ILE A 31 -5.28 1.27 12.75
N ILE A 32 -6.27 2.05 13.19
CA ILE A 32 -6.04 3.17 14.12
C ILE A 32 -5.49 2.67 15.45
N ALA A 33 -6.02 1.56 15.99
CA ALA A 33 -5.50 0.94 17.21
C ALA A 33 -4.05 0.51 17.05
N THR A 34 -3.72 -0.19 15.96
CA THR A 34 -2.35 -0.65 15.66
C THR A 34 -1.35 0.51 15.57
N LEU A 35 -1.70 1.59 14.87
CA LEU A 35 -0.83 2.75 14.72
C LEU A 35 -0.63 3.48 16.05
N LYS A 36 -1.69 3.58 16.85
CA LYS A 36 -1.62 4.19 18.19
C LYS A 36 -0.74 3.38 19.14
N ASP A 37 -0.88 2.06 19.15
CA ASP A 37 -0.05 1.18 19.98
C ASP A 37 1.42 1.26 19.54
N THR A 38 1.68 1.36 18.23
CA THR A 38 3.03 1.60 17.69
C THR A 38 3.61 2.92 18.20
N GLU A 39 2.84 4.00 18.19
CA GLU A 39 3.31 5.31 18.70
C GLU A 39 3.61 5.26 20.20
N ILE A 40 2.79 4.55 20.98
CA ILE A 40 3.05 4.33 22.42
C ILE A 40 4.37 3.60 22.60
N HIS A 41 4.59 2.49 21.89
CA HIS A 41 5.84 1.74 21.98
C HIS A 41 7.07 2.55 21.54
N LEU A 42 6.94 3.37 20.50
CA LEU A 42 7.99 4.29 20.07
C LEU A 42 8.32 5.34 21.15
N SER A 43 7.29 5.92 21.78
CA SER A 43 7.46 6.86 22.88
C SER A 43 8.12 6.23 24.10
N GLU A 44 7.71 5.01 24.47
CA GLU A 44 8.30 4.28 25.60
C GLU A 44 9.78 3.94 25.34
N PHE A 45 10.14 3.56 24.12
CA PHE A 45 11.53 3.37 23.72
C PHE A 45 12.34 4.68 23.73
N ASN A 46 11.76 5.78 23.27
CA ASN A 46 12.40 7.08 23.31
C ASN A 46 12.72 7.52 24.76
N ASP A 47 11.85 7.20 25.70
CA ASP A 47 12.07 7.48 27.13
C ASP A 47 13.07 6.49 27.77
N ASP A 48 13.01 5.21 27.40
CA ASP A 48 13.88 4.15 27.91
C ASP A 48 14.23 3.12 26.82
N SER A 49 15.48 3.16 26.34
CA SER A 49 16.00 2.20 25.36
C SER A 49 15.88 0.72 25.77
N SER A 50 15.69 0.41 27.06
CA SER A 50 15.42 -0.97 27.51
C SER A 50 14.08 -1.53 26.99
N GLN A 51 13.18 -0.64 26.54
CA GLN A 51 11.90 -0.99 25.91
C GLN A 51 12.02 -1.39 24.43
N ALA A 52 13.23 -1.57 23.89
CA ALA A 52 13.45 -2.05 22.53
C ALA A 52 12.58 -3.28 22.13
N PRO A 53 12.30 -4.28 23.01
CA PRO A 53 11.40 -5.38 22.67
C PRO A 53 10.00 -4.95 22.18
N LEU A 54 9.45 -3.83 22.66
CA LEU A 54 8.15 -3.31 22.21
C LEU A 54 8.17 -2.83 20.75
N LEU A 55 9.33 -2.36 20.27
CA LEU A 55 9.51 -2.05 18.85
C LEU A 55 9.40 -3.32 18.00
N SER A 56 9.97 -4.44 18.47
CA SER A 56 9.86 -5.73 17.78
C SER A 56 8.41 -6.20 17.68
N ASP A 57 7.65 -6.07 18.78
CA ASP A 57 6.23 -6.44 18.79
C ASP A 57 5.44 -5.58 17.79
N SER A 58 5.72 -4.27 17.73
CA SER A 58 5.10 -3.36 16.75
C SER A 58 5.47 -3.72 15.32
N ILE A 59 6.75 -4.01 15.05
CA ILE A 59 7.26 -4.40 13.73
C ILE A 59 6.48 -5.61 13.18
N ASP A 60 6.21 -6.62 14.01
CA ASP A 60 5.51 -7.83 13.58
C ASP A 60 4.05 -7.56 13.22
N VAL A 61 3.35 -6.72 13.98
CA VAL A 61 1.98 -6.32 13.67
C VAL A 61 1.94 -5.42 12.43
N LEU A 62 2.86 -4.47 12.29
CA LEU A 62 2.91 -3.58 11.13
C LEU A 62 3.26 -4.32 9.83
N LYS A 63 4.05 -5.40 9.88
CA LYS A 63 4.27 -6.28 8.71
C LYS A 63 2.96 -6.93 8.24
N GLN A 64 2.09 -7.32 9.17
CA GLN A 64 0.76 -7.84 8.83
C GLN A 64 -0.12 -6.74 8.26
N LEU A 65 -0.09 -5.54 8.84
CA LEU A 65 -0.80 -4.37 8.33
C LEU A 65 -0.37 -4.00 6.90
N SER A 66 0.92 -4.13 6.57
CA SER A 66 1.43 -3.94 5.21
C SER A 66 0.79 -4.92 4.22
N CYS A 67 0.66 -6.20 4.62
CA CYS A 67 -0.04 -7.20 3.81
C CYS A 67 -1.53 -6.85 3.61
N ILE A 68 -2.18 -6.30 4.64
CA ILE A 68 -3.57 -5.85 4.56
C ILE A 68 -3.70 -4.69 3.58
N PHE A 69 -2.86 -3.65 3.69
CA PHE A 69 -2.88 -2.51 2.75
C PHE A 69 -2.68 -2.96 1.30
N LYS A 70 -1.78 -3.91 1.08
CA LYS A 70 -1.59 -4.54 -0.22
C LYS A 70 -2.84 -5.26 -0.73
N LEU A 71 -3.50 -6.05 0.13
CA LEU A 71 -4.71 -6.82 -0.23
C LEU A 71 -5.89 -5.93 -0.62
N ILE A 72 -6.00 -4.75 -0.01
CA ILE A 72 -7.05 -3.78 -0.33
C ILE A 72 -6.59 -2.76 -1.39
N SER A 73 -5.42 -2.94 -2.00
CA SER A 73 -4.79 -2.05 -2.98
C SER A 73 -4.63 -0.59 -2.51
N LEU A 74 -4.41 -0.36 -1.20
CA LEU A 74 -4.09 0.95 -0.64
C LEU A 74 -2.58 1.19 -0.65
N VAL A 75 -2.02 1.27 -1.85
CA VAL A 75 -0.57 1.23 -2.13
C VAL A 75 0.21 2.33 -1.38
N GLY A 76 -0.32 3.55 -1.31
CA GLY A 76 0.34 4.64 -0.58
C GLY A 76 0.56 4.30 0.90
N ALA A 77 -0.47 3.74 1.55
CA ALA A 77 -0.40 3.31 2.93
C ALA A 77 0.57 2.13 3.11
N GLU A 78 0.56 1.15 2.20
CA GLU A 78 1.54 0.06 2.19
C GLU A 78 2.98 0.59 2.15
N VAL A 79 3.28 1.52 1.25
CA VAL A 79 4.62 2.10 1.08
C VAL A 79 5.07 2.83 2.34
N LEU A 80 4.23 3.70 2.90
CA LEU A 80 4.57 4.43 4.13
C LEU A 80 4.73 3.48 5.33
N ASN A 81 3.84 2.51 5.47
CA ASN A 81 3.91 1.53 6.55
C ASN A 81 5.17 0.66 6.49
N ASN A 82 5.62 0.27 5.29
CA ASN A 82 6.90 -0.42 5.11
C ASN A 82 8.09 0.46 5.49
N ALA A 83 8.05 1.75 5.16
CA ALA A 83 9.10 2.69 5.57
C ALA A 83 9.16 2.85 7.10
N ILE A 84 7.99 2.88 7.78
CA ILE A 84 7.91 2.87 9.25
C ILE A 84 8.53 1.60 9.82
N VAL A 85 8.16 0.42 9.29
CA VAL A 85 8.74 -0.87 9.70
C VAL A 85 10.26 -0.86 9.59
N ASP A 86 10.80 -0.37 8.48
CA ASP A 86 12.25 -0.30 8.27
C ASP A 86 12.94 0.68 9.23
N GLY A 87 12.30 1.81 9.57
CA GLY A 87 12.82 2.75 10.57
C GLY A 87 12.80 2.17 11.98
N LEU A 88 11.71 1.51 12.38
CA LEU A 88 11.61 0.81 13.67
C LEU A 88 12.65 -0.32 13.77
N GLN A 89 12.84 -1.09 12.70
CA GLN A 89 13.86 -2.15 12.65
C GLN A 89 15.27 -1.59 12.88
N ARG A 90 15.58 -0.40 12.33
CA ARG A 90 16.88 0.26 12.57
C ARG A 90 17.07 0.66 14.03
N LEU A 91 16.06 1.25 14.65
CA LEU A 91 16.11 1.58 16.08
C LEU A 91 16.32 0.31 16.93
N TYR A 92 15.57 -0.75 16.61
CA TYR A 92 15.70 -2.04 17.28
C TYR A 92 17.11 -2.65 17.13
N ASP A 93 17.64 -2.68 15.90
CA ASP A 93 18.94 -3.27 15.59
C ASP A 93 20.11 -2.48 16.21
N ASN A 94 19.98 -1.15 16.31
CA ASN A 94 20.96 -0.30 16.97
C ASN A 94 20.96 -0.49 18.49
N GLY A 95 19.78 -0.74 19.09
CA GLY A 95 19.63 -1.01 20.51
C GLY A 95 19.86 0.20 21.43
N ASP A 96 19.90 1.41 20.87
CA ASP A 96 19.93 2.66 21.62
C ASP A 96 18.98 3.69 21.00
N ASN A 97 18.58 4.70 21.78
CA ASN A 97 17.59 5.72 21.42
C ASN A 97 18.22 7.08 21.12
N ASN A 98 19.49 7.12 20.67
CA ASN A 98 20.18 8.40 20.41
C ASN A 98 19.80 9.05 19.07
N ASP A 99 19.19 8.29 18.15
CA ASP A 99 18.75 8.80 16.86
C ASP A 99 17.41 9.54 16.97
N MET A 100 17.46 10.70 17.63
CA MET A 100 16.30 11.55 17.86
C MET A 100 15.64 12.03 16.56
N ALA A 101 16.41 12.16 15.48
CA ALA A 101 15.89 12.55 14.18
C ALA A 101 15.02 11.44 13.59
N LEU A 102 15.49 10.19 13.61
CA LEU A 102 14.71 9.04 13.17
C LEU A 102 13.45 8.84 14.02
N ILE A 103 13.55 8.98 15.35
CA ILE A 103 12.40 8.86 16.25
C ILE A 103 11.33 9.91 15.93
N MET A 104 11.73 11.16 15.70
CA MET A 104 10.80 12.23 15.36
C MET A 104 10.15 12.01 13.99
N ASP A 105 10.92 11.61 12.98
CA ASP A 105 10.40 11.32 11.65
C ASP A 105 9.46 10.09 11.65
N LEU A 106 9.70 9.10 12.52
CA LEU A 106 8.82 7.95 12.72
C LEU A 106 7.48 8.37 13.35
N SER A 107 7.50 9.22 14.38
CA SER A 107 6.27 9.76 14.99
C SER A 107 5.44 10.57 13.97
N GLU A 108 6.10 11.41 13.17
CA GLU A 108 5.44 12.12 12.06
C GLU A 108 4.84 11.14 11.04
N ALA A 109 5.56 10.06 10.73
CA ALA A 109 5.11 9.06 9.77
C ALA A 109 3.90 8.27 10.24
N ILE A 110 3.87 7.85 11.50
CA ILE A 110 2.74 7.14 12.12
C ILE A 110 1.50 8.04 12.11
N MET A 111 1.64 9.29 12.57
CA MET A 111 0.55 10.28 12.54
C MET A 111 0.08 10.57 11.10
N THR A 112 0.99 10.67 10.14
CA THR A 112 0.65 10.92 8.73
C THR A 112 -0.12 9.75 8.13
N LEU A 113 0.27 8.51 8.45
CA LEU A 113 -0.42 7.31 7.98
C LEU A 113 -1.85 7.23 8.55
N GLU A 114 -2.03 7.53 9.84
CA GLU A 114 -3.36 7.62 10.47
C GLU A 114 -4.24 8.64 9.72
N ARG A 115 -3.72 9.86 9.53
CA ARG A 115 -4.43 10.93 8.82
C ARG A 115 -4.72 10.61 7.37
N TYR A 116 -3.85 9.84 6.71
CA TYR A 116 -4.05 9.42 5.33
C TYR A 116 -5.21 8.44 5.21
N VAL A 117 -5.31 7.47 6.12
CA VAL A 117 -6.46 6.54 6.15
C VAL A 117 -7.77 7.31 6.32
N GLU A 118 -7.81 8.27 7.25
CA GLU A 118 -8.96 9.16 7.46
C GLU A 118 -9.29 10.00 6.22
N PHE A 119 -8.26 10.54 5.55
CA PHE A 119 -8.43 11.27 4.30
C PHE A 119 -9.07 10.39 3.21
N VAL A 120 -8.62 9.15 3.05
CA VAL A 120 -9.16 8.22 2.04
C VAL A 120 -10.61 7.85 2.35
N LEU A 121 -10.94 7.61 3.62
CA LEU A 121 -12.32 7.34 4.05
C LEU A 121 -13.24 8.54 3.82
N LEU A 122 -12.78 9.76 4.12
CA LEU A 122 -13.57 10.98 3.97
C LEU A 122 -13.78 11.38 2.51
N THR A 123 -12.77 11.21 1.67
CA THR A 123 -12.78 11.65 0.27
C THR A 123 -13.19 10.57 -0.71
N GLU A 124 -13.22 9.31 -0.26
CA GLU A 124 -13.41 8.12 -1.10
C GLU A 124 -12.42 8.06 -2.29
N SER A 125 -11.24 8.67 -2.12
CA SER A 125 -10.21 8.80 -3.14
C SER A 125 -8.81 8.50 -2.59
N VAL A 126 -7.94 7.99 -3.46
CA VAL A 126 -6.57 7.60 -3.10
C VAL A 126 -5.57 8.53 -3.77
N GLU A 127 -4.78 9.26 -2.98
CA GLU A 127 -3.75 10.19 -3.46
C GLU A 127 -2.38 9.85 -2.83
N PRO A 128 -1.67 8.81 -3.32
CA PRO A 128 -0.47 8.28 -2.66
C PRO A 128 0.72 9.25 -2.72
N THR A 129 0.72 10.19 -3.67
CA THR A 129 1.76 11.22 -3.82
C THR A 129 1.87 12.15 -2.62
N LEU A 130 0.79 12.29 -1.83
CA LEU A 130 0.77 13.08 -0.59
C LEU A 130 1.75 12.53 0.46
N LEU A 131 2.10 11.24 0.38
CA LEU A 131 2.95 10.56 1.34
C LEU A 131 4.44 10.62 1.00
N LEU A 132 4.78 11.04 -0.23
CA LEU A 132 6.17 11.09 -0.70
C LEU A 132 7.13 11.85 0.23
N PRO A 133 6.78 13.02 0.79
CA PRO A 133 7.70 13.75 1.65
C PRO A 133 8.12 12.94 2.87
N VAL A 134 7.14 12.35 3.57
CA VAL A 134 7.37 11.58 4.80
C VAL A 134 8.08 10.25 4.50
N VAL A 135 7.68 9.55 3.43
CA VAL A 135 8.39 8.35 2.97
C VAL A 135 9.85 8.65 2.67
N ASN A 136 10.13 9.78 2.02
CA ASN A 136 11.50 10.16 1.66
C ASN A 136 12.34 10.59 2.87
N ASN A 137 11.74 11.21 3.89
CA ASN A 137 12.40 11.47 5.16
C ASN A 137 12.88 10.14 5.80
N LEU A 138 12.00 9.14 5.91
CA LEU A 138 12.37 7.82 6.44
C LEU A 138 13.41 7.09 5.57
N ASN A 139 13.27 7.16 4.24
CA ASN A 139 14.23 6.55 3.31
C ASN A 139 15.65 7.16 3.43
N ALA A 140 15.76 8.44 3.76
CA ALA A 140 17.04 9.14 3.91
C ALA A 140 17.87 8.55 5.07
N HIS A 141 17.24 8.21 6.20
CA HIS A 141 17.90 7.49 7.32
C HIS A 141 18.45 6.14 6.88
N GLY A 142 17.82 5.53 5.88
CA GLY A 142 18.26 4.26 5.32
C GLY A 142 19.18 4.32 4.12
N GLN A 143 19.58 5.52 3.68
CA GLN A 143 20.33 5.74 2.43
C GLN A 143 19.64 5.11 1.21
N LYS A 144 18.31 4.96 1.27
CA LYS A 144 17.52 4.49 0.14
C LYS A 144 17.31 5.64 -0.85
N PRO A 145 17.25 5.36 -2.16
CA PRO A 145 16.89 6.36 -3.14
C PRO A 145 15.53 6.99 -2.79
N PRO A 146 15.36 8.32 -2.94
CA PRO A 146 14.07 8.94 -2.75
C PRO A 146 13.09 8.43 -3.81
N MET A 147 11.87 8.16 -3.38
CA MET A 147 10.77 7.81 -4.27
C MET A 147 10.26 9.06 -4.99
N THR A 148 9.77 8.87 -6.21
CA THR A 148 9.15 9.89 -7.04
C THR A 148 7.71 9.53 -7.39
N VAL A 149 6.99 10.44 -8.07
CA VAL A 149 5.60 10.21 -8.50
C VAL A 149 5.52 9.03 -9.48
N GLU A 150 6.55 8.84 -10.31
CA GLU A 150 6.65 7.76 -11.28
C GLU A 150 6.64 6.38 -10.61
N ASP A 151 7.20 6.25 -9.41
CA ASP A 151 7.21 4.97 -8.70
C ASP A 151 5.78 4.48 -8.42
N PHE A 152 4.84 5.39 -8.13
CA PHE A 152 3.44 5.05 -7.92
C PHE A 152 2.69 4.64 -9.19
N SER A 153 3.15 5.05 -10.37
CA SER A 153 2.49 4.70 -11.65
C SER A 153 2.57 3.21 -11.97
N THR A 154 3.55 2.51 -11.41
CA THR A 154 3.76 1.07 -11.62
C THR A 154 2.70 0.22 -10.92
N PHE A 155 2.11 0.70 -9.81
CA PHE A 155 1.23 -0.10 -8.97
C PHE A 155 -0.21 -0.23 -9.49
N GLY A 156 -0.68 0.73 -10.30
CA GLY A 156 -2.02 0.70 -10.90
C GLY A 156 -2.10 0.01 -12.28
N SER A 157 -0.98 -0.47 -12.82
CA SER A 157 -0.89 -0.91 -14.22
C SER A 157 -1.21 -2.41 -14.45
N SER A 158 -1.59 -3.16 -13.40
CA SER A 158 -1.87 -4.60 -13.53
C SER A 158 -3.28 -4.93 -14.05
N SER A 159 -4.12 -3.94 -14.29
CA SER A 159 -5.41 -4.16 -14.95
C SER A 159 -5.18 -4.43 -16.44
N VAL A 160 -5.23 -5.70 -16.83
CA VAL A 160 -5.32 -6.09 -18.25
C VAL A 160 -6.70 -5.65 -18.73
N ILE A 161 -6.77 -4.46 -19.34
CA ILE A 161 -7.93 -4.06 -20.13
C ILE A 161 -7.98 -4.97 -21.35
N ILE A 162 -8.82 -6.01 -21.32
CA ILE A 162 -9.18 -6.74 -22.54
C ILE A 162 -10.10 -5.82 -23.34
N ALA A 163 -9.50 -4.94 -24.16
CA ALA A 163 -10.25 -4.16 -25.13
C ALA A 163 -10.92 -5.12 -26.12
N ASN A 164 -12.22 -4.94 -26.37
CA ASN A 164 -13.02 -5.80 -27.24
C ASN A 164 -12.91 -7.30 -26.90
N PRO A 165 -13.43 -7.75 -25.74
CA PRO A 165 -13.35 -9.16 -25.34
C PRO A 165 -13.98 -10.09 -26.37
N GLU A 166 -14.96 -9.61 -27.14
CA GLU A 166 -15.60 -10.36 -28.24
C GLU A 166 -14.67 -10.57 -29.45
N GLN A 167 -13.70 -9.68 -29.68
CA GLN A 167 -12.70 -9.81 -30.75
C GLN A 167 -11.46 -10.59 -30.30
N ASN A 168 -11.17 -10.61 -29.00
CA ASN A 168 -10.08 -11.37 -28.40
C ASN A 168 -10.50 -12.78 -27.92
N PHE A 169 -11.76 -13.16 -28.15
CA PHE A 169 -12.23 -14.51 -27.85
C PHE A 169 -11.77 -15.49 -28.94
N GLU A 170 -10.78 -16.33 -28.62
CA GLU A 170 -10.54 -17.55 -29.37
C GLU A 170 -11.25 -18.73 -28.69
N PRO A 171 -12.09 -19.50 -29.41
CA PRO A 171 -12.66 -20.72 -28.85
C PRO A 171 -11.55 -21.73 -28.55
N LEU A 172 -11.74 -22.53 -27.50
CA LEU A 172 -10.77 -23.54 -27.07
C LEU A 172 -10.36 -24.52 -28.18
N SER A 173 -11.21 -24.70 -29.20
CA SER A 173 -10.94 -25.52 -30.39
C SER A 173 -10.01 -24.86 -31.43
N ALA A 174 -9.84 -23.54 -31.39
CA ALA A 174 -8.90 -22.80 -32.24
C ALA A 174 -7.49 -22.77 -31.64
N LEU A 175 -7.41 -22.88 -30.31
CA LEU A 175 -6.16 -23.16 -29.62
C LEU A 175 -5.75 -24.58 -30.02
N ASN A 176 -4.65 -24.74 -30.76
CA ASN A 176 -4.06 -26.03 -31.14
C ASN A 176 -3.47 -26.74 -29.89
N LEU A 177 -4.29 -26.92 -28.87
CA LEU A 177 -3.98 -27.63 -27.65
C LEU A 177 -3.90 -29.10 -28.04
N ASP A 178 -2.76 -29.74 -27.74
CA ASP A 178 -2.60 -31.17 -27.89
C ASP A 178 -3.63 -31.84 -26.96
N THR A 179 -4.74 -32.31 -27.55
CA THR A 179 -5.85 -32.95 -26.84
C THR A 179 -5.52 -34.36 -26.39
N LYS A 180 -4.27 -34.80 -26.53
CA LYS A 180 -3.76 -35.94 -25.80
C LYS A 180 -3.81 -35.63 -24.31
N LEU A 181 -4.89 -36.06 -23.66
CA LEU A 181 -4.83 -36.40 -22.25
C LEU A 181 -3.56 -37.25 -22.07
N PRO A 182 -2.62 -36.88 -21.20
CA PRO A 182 -1.67 -37.86 -20.72
C PRO A 182 -2.52 -38.97 -20.06
N ASP A 183 -2.35 -40.21 -20.51
CA ASP A 183 -2.88 -41.42 -19.89
C ASP A 183 -2.34 -41.53 -18.45
N LEU A 184 -2.86 -40.70 -17.54
CA LEU A 184 -2.52 -40.72 -16.13
C LEU A 184 -3.54 -41.52 -15.31
N CYS A 185 -4.16 -42.51 -15.96
CA CYS A 185 -4.95 -43.55 -15.35
C CYS A 185 -4.62 -44.86 -16.08
N LEU A 186 -3.52 -45.50 -15.71
CA LEU A 186 -3.31 -46.96 -15.69
C LEU A 186 -1.82 -47.24 -15.45
N SER A 187 -1.41 -47.27 -14.17
CA SER A 187 -0.36 -48.14 -13.60
C SER A 187 -0.35 -47.96 -12.08
#